data_AF-A0A7G8BKM5-F1
#
_entry.id   AF-A0A7G8BKM5-F1
#
_cell.length_a   1.000
_cell.length_b   1.000
_cell.length_c   1.000
_cell.angle_alpha   90.00
_cell.angle_beta   90.00
_cell.angle_gamma   90.00
#
_symmetry.space_group_name_H-M   'P 1'
#
loop_
_entity.id
_entity.type
_entity.pdbx_description
1 polymer ?
#
loop_
_entity_poly.entity_id
_entity_poly.type
_entity_poly.pdbx_seq_one_letter_code
_entity_poly.pdbx_strand_id
1 'polypeptide(L)'
;MKLRVLTALSVISVVTSPVFAQPKPLALCIVHTKLQTEPPYEPAAGPYATGVYEQLAARRLQDGASLDITVLAATAQQDILPEVHRLQCSYVVQLWHNPRLGDILYFSLWNSATRKVIAQGASPIRLLLSQDPPPPGPQPVERDPCADLAQQIMKKLNKLP
;
A
#
# COMPACT_ATOMS: atom_id res chain seq x y z
N MET A 1 -51.85 -51.60 -29.71
CA MET A 1 -50.39 -51.42 -29.55
C MET A 1 -50.09 -49.93 -29.46
N LYS A 2 -49.30 -49.54 -28.45
CA LYS A 2 -48.92 -48.16 -28.10
C LYS A 2 -47.75 -47.71 -28.99
N LEU A 3 -47.76 -46.46 -29.43
CA LEU A 3 -46.56 -45.61 -29.39
C LEU A 3 -46.95 -44.13 -29.44
N ARG A 4 -46.81 -43.45 -28.30
CA ARG A 4 -46.79 -41.98 -28.21
C ARG A 4 -45.32 -41.58 -28.25
N VAL A 5 -44.91 -40.80 -29.26
CA VAL A 5 -43.60 -40.15 -29.28
C VAL A 5 -43.83 -38.70 -28.87
N LEU A 6 -43.58 -38.40 -27.59
CA LEU A 6 -43.44 -37.02 -27.12
C LEU A 6 -42.04 -36.55 -27.53
N THR A 7 -41.98 -35.62 -28.48
CA THR A 7 -40.79 -34.84 -28.78
C THR A 7 -40.55 -33.84 -27.65
N ALA A 8 -39.65 -34.19 -26.73
CA ALA A 8 -39.15 -33.27 -25.72
C ALA A 8 -38.14 -32.31 -26.37
N LEU A 9 -38.57 -31.07 -26.62
CA LEU A 9 -37.69 -29.98 -27.03
C LEU A 9 -36.92 -29.50 -25.79
N SER A 10 -35.68 -29.95 -25.61
CA SER A 10 -34.81 -29.49 -24.53
C SER A 10 -34.37 -28.04 -24.79
N VAL A 11 -34.96 -27.10 -24.05
CA VAL A 11 -34.47 -25.71 -23.99
C VAL A 11 -33.19 -25.72 -23.17
N ILE A 12 -32.04 -25.59 -23.84
CA ILE A 12 -30.75 -25.38 -23.19
C ILE A 12 -30.72 -23.92 -22.74
N SER A 13 -31.07 -23.69 -21.47
CA SER A 13 -30.83 -22.42 -20.80
C SER A 13 -29.32 -22.24 -20.66
N VAL A 14 -28.72 -21.46 -21.57
CA VAL A 14 -27.35 -20.96 -21.40
C VAL A 14 -27.40 -19.96 -20.24
N VAL A 15 -27.17 -20.46 -19.04
CA VAL A 15 -26.86 -19.62 -17.88
C VAL A 15 -25.53 -18.95 -18.20
N THR A 16 -25.58 -17.71 -18.66
CA THR A 16 -24.41 -16.84 -18.73
C THR A 16 -23.89 -16.72 -17.31
N SER A 17 -22.86 -17.51 -16.96
CA SER A 17 -22.10 -17.31 -15.74
C SER A 17 -21.70 -15.85 -15.69
N PRO A 18 -21.89 -15.13 -14.56
CA PRO A 18 -21.25 -13.84 -14.43
C PRO A 18 -19.78 -14.10 -14.62
N VAL A 19 -19.20 -13.52 -15.67
CA VAL A 19 -17.75 -13.44 -15.84
C VAL A 19 -17.26 -12.92 -14.50
N PHE A 20 -16.61 -13.77 -13.72
CA PHE A 20 -15.91 -13.37 -12.51
C PHE A 20 -14.82 -12.42 -12.98
N ALA A 21 -15.17 -11.14 -13.12
CA ALA A 21 -14.23 -10.10 -13.45
C ALA A 21 -13.18 -10.15 -12.35
N GLN A 22 -11.97 -10.55 -12.70
CA GLN A 22 -10.88 -10.57 -11.74
C GLN A 22 -10.71 -9.15 -11.20
N PRO A 23 -10.65 -8.96 -9.87
CA PRO A 23 -10.51 -7.64 -9.29
C PRO A 23 -9.22 -7.00 -9.83
N LYS A 24 -9.36 -5.78 -10.37
CA LYS A 24 -8.27 -5.07 -11.05
C LYS A 24 -7.20 -4.67 -10.03
N PRO A 25 -5.90 -4.86 -10.33
CA PRO A 25 -4.84 -4.41 -9.44
C PRO A 25 -4.92 -2.91 -9.13
N LEU A 26 -4.66 -2.54 -7.88
CA LEU A 26 -4.61 -1.16 -7.44
C LEU A 26 -3.17 -0.62 -7.58
N ALA A 27 -2.97 0.32 -8.51
CA ALA A 27 -1.67 0.96 -8.71
C ALA A 27 -1.35 1.95 -7.57
N LEU A 28 -0.25 1.71 -6.86
CA LEU A 28 0.19 2.46 -5.69
C LEU A 28 1.65 2.89 -5.84
N CYS A 29 1.93 4.18 -5.68
CA CYS A 29 3.30 4.68 -5.56
C CYS A 29 3.67 4.86 -4.08
N ILE A 30 4.85 4.41 -3.67
CA ILE A 30 5.42 4.73 -2.34
C ILE A 30 6.60 5.66 -2.54
N VAL A 31 6.61 6.77 -1.82
CA VAL A 31 7.63 7.82 -1.96
C VAL A 31 8.14 8.22 -0.59
N HIS A 32 9.46 8.27 -0.41
CA HIS A 32 10.06 8.87 0.77
C HIS A 32 10.46 10.31 0.45
N THR A 33 9.90 11.27 1.19
CA THR A 33 10.21 12.67 1.03
C THR A 33 11.46 13.01 1.82
N LYS A 34 12.45 13.57 1.14
CA LYS A 34 13.66 14.05 1.78
C LYS A 34 13.45 15.35 2.52
N LEU A 35 14.25 15.57 3.56
CA LEU A 35 14.42 16.89 4.14
C LEU A 35 15.24 17.75 3.17
N GLN A 36 14.93 19.05 3.07
CA GLN A 36 15.64 19.97 2.17
C GLN A 36 17.16 20.05 2.43
N THR A 37 17.61 19.63 3.61
CA THR A 37 19.02 19.62 4.02
C THR A 37 19.77 18.36 3.60
N GLU A 38 19.07 17.34 3.08
CA GLU A 38 19.67 16.10 2.61
C GLU A 38 20.27 16.25 1.21
N PRO A 39 21.27 15.42 0.85
CA PRO A 39 21.91 15.51 -0.45
C PRO A 39 20.89 15.43 -1.61
N PRO A 40 21.10 16.25 -2.66
CA PRO A 40 20.13 16.46 -3.73
C PRO A 40 19.81 15.21 -4.55
N TYR A 41 20.63 14.15 -4.46
CA TYR A 41 20.43 12.91 -5.17
C TYR A 41 20.65 11.70 -4.26
N GLU A 42 19.62 10.87 -4.10
CA GLU A 42 19.74 9.49 -3.61
C GLU A 42 19.15 8.63 -4.72
N PRO A 43 19.94 7.72 -5.30
CA PRO A 43 19.43 6.81 -6.32
C PRO A 43 18.53 5.71 -5.73
N ALA A 44 18.54 5.53 -4.40
CA ALA A 44 17.81 4.48 -3.71
C ALA A 44 16.48 5.00 -3.15
N ALA A 45 15.50 4.09 -3.07
CA ALA A 45 14.35 4.27 -2.21
C ALA A 45 14.82 4.28 -0.75
N GLY A 46 14.32 5.21 0.07
CA GLY A 46 14.67 5.26 1.49
C GLY A 46 14.24 3.98 2.23
N PRO A 47 14.95 3.59 3.30
CA PRO A 47 14.76 2.28 3.96
C PRO A 47 13.31 2.05 4.43
N TYR A 48 12.63 3.11 4.88
CA TYR A 48 11.22 3.04 5.28
C TYR A 48 10.26 2.82 4.11
N ALA A 49 10.54 3.36 2.92
CA ALA A 49 9.72 3.12 1.74
C ALA A 49 9.84 1.65 1.30
N THR A 50 11.05 1.09 1.34
CA THR A 50 11.31 -0.33 1.08
C THR A 50 10.63 -1.22 2.11
N GLY A 51 10.75 -0.91 3.41
CA GLY A 51 10.09 -1.69 4.47
C GLY A 51 8.56 -1.66 4.37
N VAL A 52 7.96 -0.51 4.08
CA VAL A 52 6.50 -0.42 3.85
C VAL A 52 6.09 -1.18 2.59
N TYR A 53 6.90 -1.15 1.52
CA TYR A 53 6.67 -1.95 0.32
C TYR A 53 6.61 -3.45 0.65
N GLU A 54 7.59 -3.99 1.36
CA GLU A 54 7.64 -5.41 1.72
C GLU A 54 6.39 -5.84 2.51
N GLN A 55 5.96 -5.00 3.45
CA GLN A 55 4.76 -5.26 4.25
C GLN A 55 3.46 -5.18 3.45
N LEU A 56 3.39 -4.36 2.40
CA LEU A 56 2.20 -4.19 1.56
C LEU A 56 2.15 -5.20 0.40
N ALA A 57 3.28 -5.48 -0.26
CA ALA A 57 3.38 -6.38 -1.41
C ALA A 57 2.96 -7.82 -1.07
N ALA A 58 3.12 -8.23 0.19
CA ALA A 58 2.68 -9.54 0.68
C ALA A 58 1.15 -9.62 0.90
N ARG A 59 0.39 -8.53 0.73
CA ARG A 59 -1.03 -8.45 1.09
C ARG A 59 -1.93 -8.25 -0.14
N ARG A 60 -3.19 -8.63 0.02
CA ARG A 60 -4.27 -8.34 -0.92
C ARG A 60 -5.32 -7.46 -0.27
N LEU A 61 -6.06 -6.72 -1.09
CA LEU A 61 -7.24 -5.98 -0.64
C LEU A 61 -8.36 -6.95 -0.25
N GLN A 62 -9.35 -6.45 0.50
CA GLN A 62 -10.49 -7.24 0.98
C GLN A 62 -11.36 -7.78 -0.15
N ASP A 63 -11.40 -7.10 -1.29
CA ASP A 63 -12.08 -7.53 -2.52
C ASP A 63 -11.27 -8.56 -3.33
N GLY A 64 -10.06 -8.91 -2.88
CA GLY A 64 -9.15 -9.84 -3.52
C GLY A 64 -8.20 -9.20 -4.54
N ALA A 65 -8.28 -7.90 -4.79
CA ALA A 65 -7.36 -7.20 -5.68
C ALA A 65 -5.92 -7.24 -5.14
N SER A 66 -4.94 -7.37 -6.05
CA SER A 66 -3.53 -7.19 -5.73
C SER A 66 -3.14 -5.71 -5.73
N LEU A 67 -2.09 -5.36 -5.00
CA LEU A 67 -1.46 -4.06 -5.10
C LEU A 67 -0.35 -4.12 -6.15
N ASP A 68 -0.37 -3.21 -7.10
CA ASP A 68 0.74 -2.99 -8.04
C ASP A 68 1.55 -1.80 -7.51
N ILE A 69 2.66 -2.09 -6.82
CA ILE A 69 3.38 -1.10 -6.02
C ILE A 69 4.67 -0.70 -6.73
N THR A 70 4.83 0.59 -6.98
CA THR A 70 6.10 1.18 -7.43
C THR A 70 6.71 2.00 -6.32
N VAL A 71 7.98 1.72 -5.97
CA VAL A 71 8.72 2.51 -4.99
C VAL A 71 9.61 3.50 -5.72
N LEU A 72 9.42 4.80 -5.44
CA LEU A 72 10.23 5.87 -5.99
C LEU A 72 11.50 6.06 -5.16
N ALA A 73 12.54 6.58 -5.81
CA ALA A 73 13.71 7.10 -5.12
C ALA A 73 13.29 8.16 -4.10
N ALA A 74 14.13 8.40 -3.10
CA ALA A 74 13.86 9.45 -2.14
C ALA A 74 13.96 10.82 -2.84
N THR A 75 12.82 11.51 -2.92
CA THR A 75 12.58 12.62 -3.85
C THR A 75 12.12 13.86 -3.08
N ALA A 76 12.50 15.05 -3.56
CA ALA A 76 12.03 16.30 -2.99
C ALA A 76 10.53 16.48 -3.28
N GLN A 77 9.79 17.13 -2.37
CA GLN A 77 8.33 17.29 -2.47
C GLN A 77 7.84 17.76 -3.86
N GLN A 78 8.57 18.69 -4.47
CA GLN A 78 8.23 19.31 -5.75
C GLN A 78 8.29 18.34 -6.95
N ASP A 79 9.10 17.29 -6.84
CA ASP A 79 9.37 16.34 -7.93
C ASP A 79 8.48 15.09 -7.86
N ILE A 80 7.76 14.89 -6.75
CA ILE A 80 6.88 13.73 -6.53
C ILE A 80 5.76 13.67 -7.58
N LEU A 81 5.08 14.79 -7.80
CA LEU A 81 3.89 14.82 -8.65
C LEU A 81 4.20 14.53 -10.14
N PRO A 82 5.25 15.14 -10.75
CA PRO A 82 5.70 14.76 -12.10
C PRO A 82 5.99 13.26 -12.24
N GLU A 83 6.67 12.65 -11.27
CA GLU A 83 7.02 11.22 -11.31
C GLU A 83 5.78 10.32 -11.18
N VAL A 84 4.89 10.63 -10.23
CA VAL A 84 3.62 9.91 -10.04
C VAL A 84 2.77 9.94 -11.31
N HIS A 85 2.68 11.11 -11.97
CA HIS A 85 1.96 11.23 -13.23
C HIS A 85 2.60 10.39 -14.35
N ARG A 86 3.93 10.38 -14.44
CA ARG A 86 4.66 9.56 -15.42
C ARG A 86 4.39 8.06 -15.24
N LEU A 87 4.24 7.62 -13.99
CA LEU A 87 4.00 6.21 -13.64
C LEU A 87 2.53 5.81 -13.59
N GLN A 88 1.60 6.77 -13.74
CA GLN A 88 0.15 6.53 -13.70
C GLN A 88 -0.35 5.83 -12.43
N CYS A 89 0.30 6.05 -11.28
CA CYS A 89 -0.16 5.53 -10.00
C CYS A 89 -1.51 6.14 -9.62
N SER A 90 -2.52 5.33 -9.27
CA SER A 90 -3.84 5.81 -8.85
C SER A 90 -3.81 6.47 -7.46
N TYR A 91 -2.98 5.91 -6.58
CA TYR A 91 -2.81 6.36 -5.21
C TYR A 91 -1.32 6.49 -4.87
N VAL A 92 -1.02 7.36 -3.93
CA VAL A 92 0.35 7.63 -3.49
C VAL A 92 0.42 7.58 -1.98
N VAL A 93 1.33 6.77 -1.46
CA VAL A 93 1.80 6.79 -0.07
C VAL A 93 3.04 7.65 -0.03
N GLN A 94 2.93 8.82 0.57
CA GLN A 94 4.06 9.68 0.82
C GLN A 94 4.50 9.49 2.26
N LEU A 95 5.75 9.11 2.46
CA LEU A 95 6.40 8.97 3.75
C LEU A 95 7.31 10.17 4.00
N TRP A 96 7.44 10.56 5.26
CA TRP A 96 8.46 11.50 5.71
C TRP A 96 8.78 11.26 7.18
N HIS A 97 10.02 11.59 7.55
CA HIS A 97 10.48 11.56 8.92
C HIS A 97 11.02 12.95 9.27
N ASN A 98 10.64 13.47 10.45
CA ASN A 98 11.19 14.71 10.95
C ASN A 98 11.92 14.46 12.29
N PRO A 99 13.25 14.28 12.27
CA PRO A 99 14.02 13.97 13.48
C PRO A 99 13.92 15.06 14.56
N ARG A 100 13.55 16.30 14.19
CA ARG A 100 13.39 17.40 15.14
C ARG A 100 12.10 17.32 15.94
N LEU A 101 11.10 16.58 15.46
CA LEU A 101 9.80 16.40 16.11
C LEU A 101 9.69 15.05 16.83
N GLY A 102 10.82 14.33 16.93
CA GLY A 102 10.91 12.98 17.47
C GLY A 102 11.11 11.94 16.36
N ASP A 103 11.58 10.75 16.75
CA ASP A 103 11.76 9.62 15.85
C ASP A 103 10.39 9.02 15.49
N ILE A 104 9.65 9.70 14.61
CA ILE A 104 8.32 9.31 14.15
C ILE A 104 8.29 9.31 12.63
N LEU A 105 7.91 8.17 12.05
CA LEU A 105 7.67 8.02 10.63
C LEU A 105 6.20 8.38 10.35
N TYR A 106 5.99 9.38 9.51
CA TYR A 106 4.67 9.83 9.11
C TYR A 106 4.34 9.31 7.72
N PHE A 107 3.04 9.19 7.44
CA PHE A 107 2.55 8.99 6.08
C PHE A 107 1.35 9.86 5.76
N SER A 108 1.19 10.14 4.47
CA SER A 108 -0.07 10.54 3.86
C SER A 108 -0.38 9.60 2.70
N LEU A 109 -1.66 9.24 2.56
CA LEU A 109 -2.20 8.53 1.43
C LEU A 109 -3.11 9.50 0.67
N TRP A 110 -2.85 9.69 -0.62
CA TRP A 110 -3.62 10.60 -1.46
C TRP A 110 -3.92 10.02 -2.84
N ASN A 111 -5.00 10.48 -3.45
CA ASN A 111 -5.40 10.10 -4.80
C ASN A 111 -4.67 10.99 -5.81
N SER A 112 -3.98 10.40 -6.78
CA SER A 112 -3.11 11.16 -7.70
C SER A 112 -3.88 12.13 -8.60
N ALA A 113 -5.04 11.70 -9.10
CA ALA A 113 -5.87 12.49 -10.01
C ALA A 113 -6.48 13.73 -9.33
N THR A 114 -6.97 13.57 -8.10
CA THR A 114 -7.64 14.65 -7.35
C THR A 114 -6.72 15.41 -6.41
N ARG A 115 -5.52 14.88 -6.15
CA ARG A 115 -4.56 15.37 -5.13
C ARG A 115 -5.13 15.43 -3.71
N LYS A 116 -6.26 14.77 -3.47
CA LYS A 116 -6.93 14.78 -2.17
C LYS A 116 -6.25 13.78 -1.24
N VAL A 117 -5.82 14.26 -0.07
CA VAL A 117 -5.39 13.40 1.03
C VAL A 117 -6.60 12.66 1.59
N ILE A 118 -6.53 11.34 1.59
CA ILE A 118 -7.60 10.42 2.03
C ILE A 118 -7.26 9.72 3.35
N ALA A 119 -5.97 9.68 3.70
CA ALA A 119 -5.53 9.27 5.03
C ALA A 119 -4.19 9.87 5.41
N GLN A 120 -3.96 9.94 6.71
CA GLN A 120 -2.67 10.25 7.31
C GLN A 120 -2.50 9.36 8.54
N GLY A 121 -1.26 9.19 8.95
CA GLY A 121 -0.94 8.54 10.21
C GLY A 121 0.55 8.61 10.50
N ALA A 122 0.92 7.95 11.58
CA ALA A 122 2.27 7.99 12.12
C ALA A 122 2.59 6.67 12.82
N SER A 123 3.87 6.36 12.89
CA SER A 123 4.41 5.24 13.65
C SER A 123 5.75 5.65 14.28
N PRO A 124 5.96 5.39 15.58
CA PRO A 124 7.22 5.70 16.23
C PRO A 124 8.34 4.83 15.66
N ILE A 125 9.41 5.46 15.19
CA ILE A 125 10.68 4.83 14.84
C ILE A 125 11.41 4.59 16.16
N ARG A 126 11.45 3.35 16.65
CA ARG A 126 12.37 3.05 17.77
C ARG A 126 13.78 2.93 17.22
N LEU A 127 14.62 3.92 17.49
CA LEU A 127 16.07 3.75 17.39
C LEU A 127 16.50 2.77 18.49
N LEU A 128 16.89 1.56 18.11
CA LEU A 128 17.58 0.63 18.99
C LEU A 128 19.01 1.15 19.23
N LEU A 129 19.13 2.19 20.05
CA LEU A 129 20.37 2.63 20.66
C LEU A 129 20.35 2.22 22.14
N SER A 130 20.41 0.91 22.39
CA SER A 130 20.77 0.39 23.71
C SER A 130 21.33 -1.02 23.53
N GLN A 131 22.66 -1.11 23.56
CA GLN A 131 23.43 -2.34 23.70
C GLN A 131 23.36 -2.90 25.13
N ASP A 132 22.22 -2.76 25.81
CA ASP A 132 22.02 -3.37 27.12
C ASP A 132 21.11 -4.60 26.96
N PRO A 133 21.49 -5.78 27.49
CA PRO A 133 20.64 -6.94 27.47
C PRO A 133 19.33 -6.61 28.20
N PRO A 134 18.16 -6.91 27.61
CA PRO A 134 16.89 -6.62 28.26
C PRO A 134 16.81 -7.38 29.59
N PRO A 135 16.26 -6.77 30.66
CA PRO A 135 16.06 -7.44 31.93
C PRO A 135 15.19 -8.70 31.73
N PRO A 136 15.37 -9.75 32.55
CA PRO A 136 14.53 -10.94 32.50
C PRO A 136 13.10 -10.57 32.91
N GLY A 137 12.26 -10.30 31.92
CA GLY A 137 10.85 -9.96 32.04
C GLY A 137 10.15 -10.20 30.71
N PRO A 138 8.81 -10.17 30.64
CA PRO A 138 8.09 -10.28 29.38
C PRO A 138 8.59 -9.17 28.45
N GLN A 139 9.31 -9.54 27.38
CA GLN A 139 9.87 -8.59 26.45
C GLN A 139 8.73 -7.72 25.88
N PRO A 140 8.91 -6.39 25.81
CA PRO A 140 7.95 -5.56 25.08
C PRO A 140 7.86 -6.11 23.66
N VAL A 141 6.66 -6.44 23.19
CA VAL A 141 6.43 -6.89 21.82
C VAL A 141 7.01 -5.83 20.88
N GLU A 142 8.13 -6.16 20.24
CA GLU A 142 8.84 -5.31 19.31
C GLU A 142 7.93 -5.07 18.11
N ARG A 143 7.49 -3.82 17.91
CA ARG A 143 6.63 -3.47 16.78
C ARG A 143 7.47 -2.82 15.69
N ASP A 144 7.49 -3.45 14.53
CA ASP A 144 8.08 -2.90 13.31
C ASP A 144 7.28 -1.65 12.87
N PRO A 145 7.91 -0.46 12.82
CA PRO A 145 7.20 0.76 12.44
C PRO A 145 6.60 0.67 11.02
N CYS A 146 7.24 -0.06 10.11
CA CYS A 146 6.75 -0.27 8.75
C CYS A 146 5.50 -1.15 8.73
N ALA A 147 5.44 -2.19 9.58
CA ALA A 147 4.28 -3.05 9.72
C ALA A 147 3.06 -2.29 10.27
N ASP A 148 3.26 -1.44 11.27
CA ASP A 148 2.21 -0.59 11.84
C ASP A 148 1.65 0.40 10.79
N LEU A 149 2.52 1.04 10.00
CA LEU A 149 2.09 1.91 8.91
C LEU A 149 1.38 1.16 7.80
N ALA A 150 1.91 0.02 7.36
CA ALA A 150 1.29 -0.82 6.34
C ALA A 150 -0.12 -1.25 6.77
N GLN A 151 -0.32 -1.59 8.05
CA GLN A 151 -1.65 -1.90 8.59
C GLN A 151 -2.61 -0.69 8.50
N GLN A 152 -2.13 0.51 8.86
CA GLN A 152 -2.94 1.74 8.75
C GLN A 152 -3.29 2.07 7.29
N ILE A 153 -2.34 1.91 6.36
CA ILE A 153 -2.53 2.10 4.93
C ILE A 153 -3.54 1.11 4.38
N MET A 154 -3.36 -0.19 4.63
CA MET A 154 -4.28 -1.24 4.16
C MET A 154 -5.71 -1.02 4.66
N LYS A 155 -5.88 -0.60 5.92
CA LYS A 155 -7.21 -0.28 6.47
C LYS A 155 -7.91 0.83 5.67
N LYS A 156 -7.16 1.72 5.04
CA LYS A 156 -7.67 2.82 4.22
C LYS A 156 -7.87 2.40 2.77
N LEU A 157 -6.93 1.64 2.20
CA LEU A 157 -7.08 1.10 0.84
C LEU A 157 -8.31 0.20 0.72
N ASN A 158 -8.61 -0.62 1.73
CA ASN A 158 -9.81 -1.46 1.78
C ASN A 158 -11.15 -0.69 1.88
N LYS A 159 -11.10 0.64 2.06
CA LYS A 159 -12.29 1.50 2.10
C LYS A 159 -12.44 2.34 0.83
N LEU A 160 -11.53 2.16 -0.12
CA LEU A 160 -11.65 2.82 -1.41
C LEU A 160 -12.80 2.20 -2.20
N PRO A 161 -13.53 3.02 -2.96
CA PRO A 161 -14.60 2.55 -3.82
C PRO A 161 -14.07 1.74 -5.01
#